data_AF-A0A966VYM3-F1
#
_entry.id   AF-A0A966VYM3-F1
#
_cell.length_a   1.000
_cell.length_b   1.000
_cell.length_c   1.000
_cell.angle_alpha   90.00
_cell.angle_beta   90.00
_cell.angle_gamma   90.00
#
_symmetry.space_group_name_H-M   'P 1'
#
loop_
_entity.id
_entity.type
_entity.pdbx_description
1 polymer ?
#
loop_
_entity_poly.entity_id
_entity_poly.type
_entity_poly.pdbx_seq_one_letter_code
_entity_poly.pdbx_strand_id
1 'polypeptide(L)'
;MPLVVIGAFAPTVIAIWFVKKRGASKVWLVPALAWAFLELALGPQSALPAGPAARKNSCIANMKQLAEAKRIWATLTKPEASATAQASDLSPFLKGGRMPVCPAGGTYTLGAVNEPPRCSHADKGHVLPSTSGVAGAPPK
;
A
#
# COMPACT_ATOMS: atom_id res chain seq x y z
N MET A 1 -8.04 9.26 1.51
CA MET A 1 -8.50 10.17 0.44
C MET A 1 -9.52 9.44 -0.43
N PRO A 2 -10.82 9.68 -0.24
CA PRO A 2 -11.82 9.41 -1.27
C PRO A 2 -12.66 10.68 -1.49
N LEU A 3 -12.06 11.69 -2.12
CA LEU A 3 -12.79 12.91 -2.54
C LEU A 3 -12.91 13.03 -4.07
N VAL A 4 -12.43 12.05 -4.83
CA VAL A 4 -12.40 12.13 -6.30
C VAL A 4 -13.64 11.51 -6.97
N VAL A 5 -14.49 10.78 -6.24
CA VAL A 5 -15.64 10.08 -6.85
C VAL A 5 -16.91 10.95 -6.94
N ILE A 6 -17.00 12.06 -6.20
CA ILE A 6 -18.20 12.92 -6.20
C ILE A 6 -18.26 13.83 -7.45
N GLY A 7 -17.16 14.00 -8.18
CA GLY A 7 -17.09 14.88 -9.35
C GLY A 7 -17.71 14.35 -10.66
N ALA A 8 -18.22 13.11 -10.69
CA ALA A 8 -18.70 12.50 -11.94
C ALA A 8 -20.19 12.72 -12.25
N PHE A 9 -20.99 13.23 -11.30
CA PHE A 9 -22.46 13.32 -11.46
C PHE A 9 -23.01 14.72 -11.76
N ALA A 10 -22.21 15.77 -11.65
CA ALA A 10 -22.65 17.12 -12.04
C ALA A 10 -22.97 17.26 -13.54
N PRO A 11 -22.18 16.72 -14.49
CA PRO A 11 -22.47 16.90 -15.92
C PRO A 11 -23.60 16.00 -16.42
N THR A 12 -23.86 14.84 -15.77
CA THR A 12 -24.93 13.93 -16.19
C THR A 12 -26.31 14.48 -15.84
N VAL A 13 -26.48 15.14 -14.69
CA VAL A 13 -27.75 15.76 -14.30
C VAL A 13 -28.08 16.98 -15.19
N ILE A 14 -27.08 17.79 -15.55
CA ILE A 14 -27.25 18.92 -16.48
C ILE A 14 -27.58 18.42 -17.90
N ALA A 15 -26.95 17.33 -18.36
CA ALA A 15 -27.25 16.71 -19.64
C ALA A 15 -28.69 16.16 -19.72
N ILE A 16 -29.17 15.50 -18.66
CA ILE A 16 -30.55 14.98 -18.58
C ILE A 16 -31.58 16.13 -18.64
N TRP A 17 -31.30 17.27 -18.00
CA TRP A 17 -32.16 18.45 -18.08
C TRP A 17 -32.18 19.05 -19.50
N PHE A 18 -31.04 19.05 -20.21
CA PHE A 18 -30.94 19.58 -21.57
C PHE A 18 -31.60 18.68 -22.63
N VAL A 19 -31.53 17.35 -22.45
CA VAL A 19 -32.18 16.36 -23.35
C VAL A 19 -33.69 16.45 -23.31
N LYS A 20 -34.30 16.78 -22.15
CA LYS A 20 -35.75 16.96 -22.05
C LYS A 20 -36.27 18.24 -22.73
N LYS A 21 -35.40 19.23 -23.01
CA LYS A 21 -35.78 20.56 -23.49
C LYS A 21 -35.61 20.78 -25.00
N ARG A 22 -34.82 19.96 -25.71
CA ARG A 22 -34.67 20.09 -27.18
C ARG A 22 -34.89 18.74 -27.85
N GLY A 23 -35.93 18.69 -28.69
CA GLY A 23 -36.32 17.51 -29.48
C GLY A 23 -35.13 16.83 -30.16
N ALA A 24 -35.18 15.51 -30.19
CA ALA A 24 -34.09 14.57 -30.46
C ALA A 24 -33.29 14.87 -31.76
N SER A 25 -32.27 15.71 -31.67
CA SER A 25 -31.25 15.83 -32.70
C SER A 25 -30.14 14.80 -32.41
N LYS A 26 -29.95 13.84 -33.33
CA LYS A 26 -28.96 12.75 -33.25
C LYS A 26 -27.50 13.22 -33.06
N VAL A 27 -27.26 14.53 -33.20
CA VAL A 27 -25.96 15.19 -33.03
C VAL A 27 -25.40 15.03 -31.60
N TRP A 28 -26.25 14.87 -30.59
CA TRP A 28 -25.79 14.68 -29.19
C TRP A 28 -25.22 13.29 -28.88
N LEU A 29 -25.46 12.30 -29.75
CA LEU A 29 -24.92 10.95 -29.57
C LEU A 29 -23.41 10.88 -29.87
N VAL A 30 -22.91 11.74 -30.76
CA VAL A 30 -21.51 11.76 -31.18
C VAL A 30 -20.54 12.06 -30.02
N PRO A 31 -20.70 13.13 -29.21
CA PRO A 31 -19.80 13.39 -28.09
C PRO A 31 -19.93 12.34 -26.97
N ALA A 32 -21.12 11.77 -26.74
CA ALA A 32 -21.33 10.71 -25.75
C ALA A 32 -20.59 9.41 -26.15
N LEU A 33 -20.66 9.04 -27.43
CA LEU A 33 -19.93 7.88 -27.96
C LEU A 33 -18.42 8.13 -27.97
N ALA A 34 -17.97 9.35 -28.30
CA ALA A 34 -16.56 9.71 -28.26
C ALA A 34 -15.97 9.62 -26.84
N TRP A 35 -16.73 10.05 -25.81
CA TRP A 35 -16.30 9.92 -24.41
C TRP A 35 -16.26 8.46 -23.95
N ALA A 36 -17.27 7.66 -24.30
CA ALA A 36 -17.27 6.23 -23.98
C ALA A 36 -16.09 5.49 -24.65
N PHE A 37 -15.72 5.88 -25.88
CA PHE A 37 -14.55 5.34 -26.57
C PHE A 37 -13.24 5.76 -25.90
N LEU A 38 -13.16 7.01 -25.40
CA LEU A 38 -12.01 7.52 -24.66
C LEU A 38 -11.80 6.78 -23.32
N GLU A 39 -12.86 6.56 -22.56
CA GLU A 39 -12.82 5.80 -21.30
C GLU A 39 -12.33 4.36 -21.54
N LEU A 40 -12.84 3.71 -22.58
CA LEU A 40 -12.44 2.34 -22.92
C LEU A 40 -10.99 2.27 -23.43
N ALA A 41 -10.51 3.31 -24.12
CA ALA A 41 -9.15 3.37 -24.65
C ALA A 41 -8.06 3.49 -23.57
N LEU A 42 -8.35 4.15 -22.42
CA LEU A 42 -7.38 4.22 -21.32
C LEU A 42 -7.31 2.92 -20.51
N GLY A 43 -8.39 2.13 -20.49
CA GLY A 43 -8.45 0.82 -19.84
C GLY A 43 -8.14 0.82 -18.33
N PRO A 44 -8.48 -0.27 -17.61
CA PRO A 44 -7.94 -0.48 -16.28
C PRO A 44 -6.44 -0.78 -16.41
N GLN A 45 -5.61 -0.04 -15.69
CA GLN A 45 -4.20 -0.37 -15.52
C GLN A 45 -4.15 -1.71 -14.77
N SER A 46 -4.07 -2.83 -15.50
CA SER A 46 -3.85 -4.12 -14.87
C SER A 46 -2.48 -4.07 -14.20
N ALA A 47 -2.45 -4.17 -12.88
CA ALA A 47 -1.22 -4.13 -12.12
C ALA A 47 -0.33 -5.31 -12.55
N LEU A 48 0.76 -5.02 -13.26
CA LEU A 48 1.78 -6.01 -13.59
C LEU A 48 2.34 -6.61 -12.30
N PRO A 49 2.72 -7.90 -12.31
CA PRO A 49 3.33 -8.54 -11.14
C PRO A 49 4.58 -7.76 -10.72
N ALA A 50 4.60 -7.33 -9.45
CA ALA A 50 5.68 -6.55 -8.88
C ALA A 50 7.03 -7.28 -9.04
N GLY A 51 8.01 -6.63 -9.68
CA GLY A 51 9.34 -7.20 -9.91
C GLY A 51 10.11 -7.53 -8.62
N PRO A 52 11.26 -8.24 -8.72
CA PRO A 52 12.06 -8.65 -7.55
C PRO A 52 12.43 -7.49 -6.62
N ALA A 53 12.80 -6.33 -7.17
CA ALA A 53 13.14 -5.14 -6.40
C ALA A 53 11.93 -4.58 -5.61
N ALA A 54 10.74 -4.58 -6.22
CA ALA A 54 9.52 -4.15 -5.55
C ALA A 54 9.16 -5.09 -4.38
N ARG A 55 9.26 -6.41 -4.58
CA ARG A 55 9.05 -7.40 -3.50
C ARG A 55 10.04 -7.21 -2.34
N LYS A 56 11.31 -6.93 -2.65
CA LYS A 56 12.33 -6.59 -1.65
C LYS A 56 11.96 -5.32 -0.88
N ASN A 57 11.60 -4.25 -1.57
CA ASN A 57 11.25 -2.97 -0.95
C ASN A 57 9.99 -3.09 -0.06
N SER A 58 8.96 -3.81 -0.52
CA SER A 58 7.77 -4.11 0.28
C SER A 58 8.11 -4.94 1.51
N CYS A 59 9.00 -5.93 1.38
CA CYS A 59 9.48 -6.70 2.53
C CYS A 59 10.17 -5.80 3.56
N ILE A 60 11.05 -4.89 3.12
CA ILE A 60 11.73 -3.94 4.01
C ILE A 60 10.72 -2.99 4.68
N ALA A 61 9.72 -2.52 3.94
CA ALA A 61 8.66 -1.67 4.49
C ALA A 61 7.84 -2.39 5.57
N ASN A 62 7.49 -3.66 5.35
CA ASN A 62 6.80 -4.49 6.34
C ASN A 62 7.65 -4.69 7.60
N MET A 63 8.95 -4.96 7.45
CA MET A 63 9.85 -5.09 8.61
C MET A 63 9.99 -3.77 9.39
N LYS A 64 10.03 -2.62 8.71
CA LYS A 64 10.00 -1.30 9.38
C LYS A 64 8.73 -1.10 10.20
N GLN A 65 7.57 -1.52 9.68
CA GLN A 65 6.32 -1.47 10.43
C GLN A 65 6.34 -2.37 11.65
N LEU A 66 6.89 -3.59 11.53
CA LEU A 66 7.05 -4.50 12.67
C LEU A 66 8.00 -3.94 13.73
N ALA A 67 9.10 -3.32 13.33
CA ALA A 67 10.03 -2.69 14.25
C ALA A 67 9.36 -1.54 15.02
N GLU A 68 8.54 -0.73 14.34
CA GLU A 68 7.81 0.37 14.97
C GLU A 68 6.71 -0.12 15.90
N ALA A 69 5.92 -1.11 15.46
CA ALA A 69 4.91 -1.75 16.30
C ALA A 69 5.54 -2.31 17.59
N LYS A 70 6.70 -2.97 17.46
CA LYS A 70 7.46 -3.48 18.60
C LYS A 70 7.95 -2.36 19.52
N ARG A 71 8.46 -1.25 18.96
CA ARG A 71 8.89 -0.09 19.74
C ARG A 71 7.74 0.49 20.57
N ILE A 72 6.56 0.61 19.97
CA ILE A 72 5.36 1.12 20.65
C ILE A 72 4.94 0.16 21.76
N TRP A 73 4.87 -1.15 21.47
CA TRP A 73 4.56 -2.17 22.48
C TRP A 73 5.56 -2.16 23.64
N ALA A 74 6.87 -2.11 23.35
CA ALA A 74 7.91 -2.05 24.38
C ALA A 74 7.79 -0.79 25.26
N THR A 75 7.35 0.33 24.69
CA THR A 75 7.14 1.58 25.43
C THR A 75 5.93 1.47 26.38
N LEU A 76 4.86 0.81 25.95
CA LEU A 76 3.60 0.72 26.71
C LEU A 76 3.64 -0.39 27.77
N THR A 77 4.14 -1.57 27.41
CA THR A 77 4.16 -2.74 28.29
C THR A 77 5.39 -2.76 29.20
N LYS A 78 6.46 -2.02 28.85
CA LYS A 78 7.77 -2.07 29.53
C LYS A 78 8.22 -3.50 29.85
N PRO A 79 8.23 -4.39 28.84
CA PRO A 79 8.63 -5.76 29.04
C PRO A 79 10.12 -5.84 29.37
N GLU A 80 10.55 -6.97 29.94
CA GLU A 80 11.95 -7.32 30.12
C GLU A 80 12.71 -7.25 28.77
N ALA A 81 13.99 -6.89 28.80
CA ALA A 81 14.79 -6.73 27.57
C ALA A 81 14.92 -8.03 26.76
N SER A 82 14.80 -9.17 27.46
CA SER A 82 14.80 -10.53 26.92
C SER A 82 13.43 -11.01 26.43
N ALA A 83 12.36 -10.27 26.73
CA ALA A 83 11.02 -10.65 26.32
C ALA A 83 10.90 -10.60 24.80
N THR A 84 10.25 -11.62 24.23
CA THR A 84 9.97 -11.69 22.80
C THR A 84 8.54 -11.23 22.57
N ALA A 85 8.35 -10.21 21.71
CA ALA A 85 7.02 -9.75 21.35
C ALA A 85 6.26 -10.86 20.61
N GLN A 86 5.05 -11.19 21.06
CA GLN A 86 4.18 -12.12 20.34
C GLN A 86 3.47 -11.41 19.19
N ALA A 87 3.05 -12.16 18.17
CA ALA A 87 2.26 -11.60 17.08
C ALA A 87 0.94 -10.98 17.59
N SER A 88 0.35 -11.54 18.65
CA SER A 88 -0.86 -11.00 19.31
C SER A 88 -0.63 -9.62 19.91
N ASP A 89 0.55 -9.38 20.49
CA ASP A 89 0.88 -8.12 21.14
C ASP A 89 1.10 -6.99 20.13
N LEU A 90 1.63 -7.35 18.95
CA LEU A 90 1.91 -6.41 17.87
C LEU A 90 0.71 -6.16 16.95
N SER A 91 -0.23 -7.11 16.88
CA SER A 91 -1.46 -7.01 16.08
C SER A 91 -2.16 -5.65 16.23
N PRO A 92 -2.43 -5.11 17.44
CA PRO A 92 -3.09 -3.81 17.59
C PRO A 92 -2.28 -2.61 17.06
N PHE A 93 -0.96 -2.74 16.95
CA PHE A 93 -0.07 -1.67 16.46
C PHE A 93 0.26 -1.79 14.97
N LEU A 94 -0.16 -2.88 14.33
CA LEU A 94 0.06 -3.12 12.90
C LEU A 94 -1.06 -2.53 12.05
N LYS A 95 -0.69 -1.96 10.89
CA LYS A 95 -1.66 -1.49 9.91
C LYS A 95 -2.45 -2.68 9.37
N GLY A 96 -3.70 -2.84 9.83
CA GLY A 96 -4.59 -3.94 9.45
C GLY A 96 -4.71 -5.05 10.49
N GLY A 97 -4.14 -4.88 11.69
CA GLY A 97 -4.41 -5.80 12.80
C GLY A 97 -3.78 -7.19 12.68
N ARG A 98 -2.89 -7.40 11.70
CA ARG A 98 -2.36 -8.73 11.34
C ARG A 98 -0.89 -8.65 10.96
N MET A 99 -0.20 -9.78 11.15
CA MET A 99 1.19 -9.93 10.74
C MET A 99 1.28 -9.84 9.20
N PRO A 100 2.10 -8.96 8.63
CA PRO A 100 2.29 -8.89 7.19
C PRO A 100 2.95 -10.17 6.69
N VAL A 101 2.61 -10.58 5.47
CA VAL A 101 3.25 -11.70 4.78
C VAL A 101 4.34 -11.16 3.86
N CYS A 102 5.49 -11.83 3.80
CA CYS A 102 6.55 -11.43 2.89
C CYS A 102 6.10 -11.72 1.44
N PRO A 103 6.12 -10.73 0.53
CA PRO A 103 5.71 -10.93 -0.87
C PRO A 103 6.66 -11.82 -1.67
N ALA A 104 7.80 -12.20 -1.09
CA ALA A 104 8.73 -13.18 -1.65
C ALA A 104 8.49 -14.62 -1.12
N GLY A 105 7.53 -14.82 -0.22
CA GLY A 105 7.21 -16.14 0.36
C GLY A 105 7.91 -16.47 1.69
N GLY A 106 8.58 -15.50 2.32
CA GLY A 106 9.27 -15.68 3.60
C GLY A 106 8.40 -15.41 4.83
N THR A 107 8.93 -15.73 6.01
CA THR A 107 8.32 -15.39 7.30
C THR A 107 9.15 -14.33 8.04
N TYR A 108 8.50 -13.61 8.96
CA TYR A 108 9.16 -12.62 9.80
C TYR A 108 9.41 -13.19 11.19
N THR A 109 10.66 -13.09 11.65
CA THR A 109 11.09 -13.44 13.00
C THR A 109 11.23 -12.16 13.80
N LEU A 110 10.44 -12.01 14.86
CA LEU A 110 10.47 -10.81 15.68
C LEU A 110 11.75 -10.75 16.52
N GLY A 111 12.13 -11.82 17.21
CA GLY A 111 13.24 -11.80 18.17
C GLY A 111 12.92 -10.96 19.41
N ALA A 112 13.92 -10.78 20.29
CA ALA A 112 13.78 -10.02 21.53
C ALA A 112 13.40 -8.54 21.30
N VAL A 113 13.00 -7.83 22.35
CA VAL A 113 12.67 -6.39 22.30
C VAL A 113 13.80 -5.57 21.68
N ASN A 114 15.05 -5.86 22.06
CA ASN A 114 16.24 -5.14 21.60
C ASN A 114 16.74 -5.57 20.21
N GLU A 115 16.12 -6.57 19.60
CA GLU A 115 16.57 -7.09 18.30
C GLU A 115 15.63 -6.64 17.17
N PRO A 116 16.15 -6.16 16.03
CA PRO A 116 15.31 -5.84 14.89
C PRO A 116 14.66 -7.10 14.30
N PRO A 117 13.41 -7.00 13.81
CA PRO A 117 12.76 -8.12 13.15
C PRO A 117 13.52 -8.53 11.89
N ARG A 118 13.68 -9.83 11.66
CA ARG A 118 14.36 -10.40 10.50
C ARG A 118 13.38 -11.12 9.58
N CYS A 119 13.72 -11.19 8.29
CA CYS A 119 13.00 -11.98 7.29
C CYS A 119 13.79 -13.25 6.97
N SER A 120 13.12 -14.36 6.67
CA SER A 120 13.77 -15.61 6.22
C SER A 120 14.58 -15.46 4.91
N HIS A 121 14.37 -14.37 4.16
CA HIS A 121 15.11 -14.06 2.94
C HIS A 121 16.23 -13.03 3.16
N ALA A 122 16.80 -12.98 4.37
CA ALA A 122 17.95 -12.14 4.68
C ALA A 122 19.11 -12.36 3.68
N ASP A 123 19.34 -13.60 3.23
CA ASP A 123 20.37 -13.96 2.25
C ASP A 123 20.19 -13.29 0.88
N LYS A 124 18.95 -12.91 0.53
CA LYS A 124 18.61 -12.19 -0.71
C LYS A 124 18.68 -10.67 -0.52
N GLY A 125 19.23 -10.21 0.59
CA GLY A 125 19.35 -8.80 0.96
C GLY A 125 18.04 -8.20 1.49
N HIS A 126 17.06 -9.00 1.91
CA HIS A 126 15.85 -8.51 2.59
C HIS A 126 16.16 -8.20 4.06
N VAL A 127 17.05 -7.24 4.27
CA VAL A 127 17.52 -6.81 5.59
C VAL A 127 17.09 -5.36 5.83
N LEU A 128 16.67 -5.07 7.06
CA LEU A 128 16.53 -3.69 7.51
C LEU A 128 17.93 -3.05 7.49
N PRO A 129 18.14 -1.93 6.78
CA PRO A 129 19.36 -1.16 6.99
C PRO A 129 19.34 -0.68 8.45
N SER A 130 20.33 -1.12 9.22
CA SER A 130 20.56 -0.68 10.59
C SER A 130 20.80 0.82 10.57
N THR A 131 19.77 1.63 10.79
CA THR A 131 19.92 3.09 10.85
C THR A 131 20.53 3.48 12.19
N SER A 132 21.80 3.15 12.34
CA SER A 132 22.76 3.84 13.20
C SER A 132 23.90 4.27 12.27
N GLY A 133 23.65 5.31 11.47
CA GLY A 133 24.65 5.93 10.59
C GLY A 133 24.38 5.76 9.10
N VAL A 134 24.06 6.88 8.46
CA VAL A 134 24.27 7.18 7.03
C VAL A 134 23.42 6.38 6.04
N ALA A 135 22.38 7.05 5.53
CA ALA A 135 21.79 6.74 4.24
C ALA A 135 22.89 6.73 3.17
N GLY A 136 23.31 5.54 2.77
CA GLY A 136 24.14 5.32 1.59
C GLY A 136 23.45 5.88 0.36
N ALA A 137 24.13 6.83 -0.28
CA ALA A 137 23.80 7.39 -1.58
C ALA A 137 23.60 6.28 -2.65
N PRO A 138 22.80 6.53 -3.70
CA PRO A 138 22.67 5.62 -4.83
C PRO A 138 24.01 5.45 -5.57
N PRO A 139 24.33 4.25 -6.11
CA PRO A 139 25.51 4.08 -6.97
C PRO A 139 25.34 4.91 -8.26
N LYS A 140 26.40 5.64 -8.63
CA LYS A 140 26.53 6.33 -9.93
C LYS A 140 26.67 5.31 -11.07
#